data_AF-A0AAU6LYJ0-F1
#
_entry.id   AF-A0AAU6LYJ0-F1
#
_cell.length_a   1.000
_cell.length_b   1.000
_cell.length_c   1.000
_cell.angle_alpha   90.00
_cell.angle_beta   90.00
_cell.angle_gamma   90.00
#
_symmetry.space_group_name_H-M   'P 1'
#
loop_
_entity.id
_entity.type
_entity.pdbx_description
1 polymer ?
#
loop_
_entity_poly.entity_id
_entity_poly.type
_entity_poly.pdbx_seq_one_letter_code
_entity_poly.pdbx_strand_id
1 'polypeptide(L)'
;MAGTLPNAPRVMKTVMDTDDTTLDELSEIWEDIRENYQESRNSDYDRTVLDCAARLAAEPGGESAHVWTIGLTMMAPYLTWLPGEGVAQRAVAALEAADRTLREQHCAHDSHPYRSHDDEGDAYLAELLPALDDETADWEEDRPRSEWRCLLNAAGFARIALDIIHPGSVTDVPPRLPMEAKDAISTLSALLNGYPKPWTDIENEISGQASELSGAAPADRAGRLMVVRAVTWYAVSGMVRTKSVLDNLIGALEETLPHFADAGCAHDGHPALPDSGPAAAGLGIELSSAGGRNLYEQSRIASGRNPPLDQVVCPVLMAETAEAALSLLRTRRDELFGERDTSHADAEYLRADGRLDIGKLVERTDHKSWNEEYAEDLALWAARRHARSDDRDRIVLLLVARQSMDNAYPSPPVSVVRDVLATMRAVAAAPLPTECPHVDEHPTLRYAEFRDAMAHFWDPEEFPSAAETRSPESWTCPRFAAAVAAECVAELVRLDEED
;
A
#
# COMPACT_ATOMS: atom_id res chain seq x y z
N MET A 1 17.42 58.64 58.46
CA MET A 1 18.19 58.09 57.33
C MET A 1 17.30 57.08 56.63
N ALA A 2 16.69 57.50 55.53
CA ALA A 2 15.88 56.64 54.68
C ALA A 2 16.82 56.03 53.61
N GLY A 3 16.90 54.71 53.57
CA GLY A 3 17.66 53.98 52.56
C GLY A 3 16.71 53.53 51.46
N THR A 4 16.90 54.10 50.27
CA THR A 4 16.21 53.76 49.03
C THR A 4 16.75 52.42 48.52
N LEU A 5 15.88 51.42 48.35
CA LEU A 5 16.19 50.19 47.62
C LEU A 5 16.06 50.45 46.09
N PRO A 6 16.93 49.86 45.26
CA PRO A 6 16.88 50.02 43.81
C PRO A 6 15.74 49.18 43.21
N ASN A 7 15.02 49.76 42.25
CA ASN A 7 14.01 49.09 41.44
C ASN A 7 14.62 47.89 40.69
N ALA A 8 13.95 46.75 40.79
CA ALA A 8 14.19 45.60 39.92
C ALA A 8 13.86 45.97 38.46
N PRO A 9 14.60 45.43 37.47
CA PRO A 9 14.29 45.64 36.06
C PRO A 9 12.95 44.99 35.73
N ARG A 10 12.10 45.73 35.03
CA ARG A 10 10.83 45.25 34.45
C ARG A 10 11.18 44.23 33.36
N VAL A 11 10.71 42.99 33.53
CA VAL A 11 10.78 41.93 32.50
C VAL A 11 9.93 42.39 31.32
N MET A 12 10.56 42.57 30.16
CA MET A 12 9.89 42.90 28.90
C MET A 12 9.56 41.56 28.23
N LYS A 13 8.33 41.08 28.40
CA LYS A 13 7.77 40.05 27.50
C LYS A 13 7.70 40.71 26.12
N THR A 14 8.19 40.05 25.07
CA THR A 14 8.06 40.56 23.70
C THR A 14 6.58 40.57 23.36
N VAL A 15 5.90 41.67 23.64
CA VAL A 15 4.54 41.92 23.15
C VAL A 15 4.73 42.28 21.68
N MET A 16 4.66 41.25 20.83
CA MET A 16 4.52 41.45 19.40
C MET A 16 3.23 42.24 19.18
N ASP A 17 3.26 43.26 18.32
CA ASP A 17 2.10 44.10 18.02
C ASP A 17 1.07 43.24 17.26
N THR A 18 0.26 42.53 18.04
CA THR A 18 -0.93 41.79 17.64
C THR A 18 -2.12 42.37 18.38
N ASP A 19 -3.29 42.36 17.74
CA ASP A 19 -4.55 42.22 18.45
C ASP A 19 -4.44 40.99 19.39
N ASP A 20 -4.01 41.20 20.64
CA ASP A 20 -3.99 40.30 21.81
C ASP A 20 -3.46 38.83 21.68
N THR A 21 -3.05 38.32 20.51
CA THR A 21 -2.58 36.92 20.36
C THR A 21 -1.14 36.72 20.85
N THR A 22 -0.95 35.73 21.73
CA THR A 22 0.33 35.35 22.33
C THR A 22 1.11 34.34 21.47
N LEU A 23 2.42 34.17 21.71
CA LEU A 23 3.23 33.17 21.02
C LEU A 23 2.81 31.73 21.36
N ASP A 24 2.28 31.51 22.56
CA ASP A 24 1.68 30.24 22.97
C ASP A 24 0.51 29.88 22.04
N GLU A 25 -0.44 30.80 21.89
CA GLU A 25 -1.60 30.63 21.02
C GLU A 25 -1.22 30.47 19.54
N LEU A 26 -0.21 31.21 19.06
CA LEU A 26 0.29 31.05 17.68
C LEU A 26 0.90 29.67 17.47
N SER A 27 1.68 29.18 18.44
CA SER A 27 2.35 27.87 18.34
C SER A 27 1.33 26.74 18.34
N GLU A 28 0.29 26.82 19.17
CA GLU A 28 -0.85 25.88 19.16
C GLU A 28 -1.60 25.89 17.82
N ILE A 29 -1.85 27.06 17.22
CA ILE A 29 -2.51 27.16 15.91
C ILE A 29 -1.64 26.55 14.81
N TRP A 30 -0.33 26.82 14.81
CA TRP A 30 0.59 26.27 13.80
C TRP A 30 0.73 24.75 13.94
N GLU A 31 0.69 24.25 15.16
CA GLU A 31 0.70 22.82 15.45
C GLU A 31 -0.60 22.16 14.98
N ASP A 32 -1.76 22.76 15.25
CA ASP A 32 -3.05 22.28 14.71
C ASP A 32 -3.01 22.19 13.18
N ILE A 33 -2.46 23.19 12.51
CA ILE A 33 -2.28 23.16 11.05
C ILE A 33 -1.36 21.99 10.65
N ARG A 34 -0.22 21.82 11.32
CA ARG A 34 0.75 20.75 11.04
C ARG A 34 0.14 19.35 11.20
N GLU A 35 -0.72 19.16 12.20
CA GLU A 35 -1.35 17.87 12.50
C GLU A 35 -2.57 17.60 11.60
N ASN A 36 -3.37 18.62 11.30
CA ASN A 36 -4.71 18.45 10.72
C ASN A 36 -4.83 18.94 9.26
N TYR A 37 -3.73 19.32 8.59
CA TYR A 37 -3.76 19.86 7.22
C TYR A 37 -4.41 18.95 6.16
N GLN A 38 -4.47 17.63 6.41
CA GLN A 38 -5.01 16.66 5.46
C GLN A 38 -6.55 16.56 5.48
N GLU A 39 -7.22 17.08 6.51
CA GLU A 39 -8.65 16.86 6.70
C GLU A 39 -9.52 17.49 5.59
N SER A 40 -9.24 18.76 5.25
CA SER A 40 -9.92 19.47 4.18
C SER A 40 -9.22 20.79 3.85
N ARG A 41 -9.55 21.37 2.69
CA ARG A 41 -9.15 22.75 2.38
C ARG A 41 -9.75 23.69 3.42
N ASN A 42 -8.88 24.43 4.11
CA ASN A 42 -9.27 25.30 5.20
C ASN A 42 -8.84 26.75 4.93
N SER A 43 -9.81 27.66 4.75
CA SER A 43 -9.54 29.08 4.53
C SER A 43 -8.91 29.79 5.73
N ASP A 44 -9.03 29.21 6.92
CA ASP A 44 -8.47 29.77 8.14
C ASP A 44 -6.98 29.46 8.21
N TYR A 45 -6.59 28.26 7.76
CA TYR A 45 -5.19 27.89 7.58
C TYR A 45 -4.52 28.76 6.51
N ASP A 46 -5.19 29.00 5.37
CA ASP A 46 -4.74 29.97 4.36
C ASP A 46 -4.47 31.35 4.97
N ARG A 47 -5.39 31.87 5.81
CA ARG A 47 -5.23 33.17 6.47
C ARG A 47 -4.05 33.19 7.44
N THR A 48 -3.88 32.15 8.25
CA THR A 48 -2.76 32.05 9.20
C THR A 48 -1.42 32.00 8.50
N VAL A 49 -1.29 31.20 7.43
CA VAL A 49 -0.06 31.15 6.63
C VAL A 49 0.24 32.49 5.98
N LEU A 50 -0.77 33.16 5.41
CA LEU A 50 -0.61 34.47 4.80
C LEU A 50 -0.21 35.56 5.80
N ASP A 51 -0.76 35.54 7.02
CA ASP A 51 -0.35 36.46 8.08
C ASP A 51 1.12 36.24 8.47
N CYS A 52 1.51 34.99 8.73
CA CYS A 52 2.88 34.62 9.04
C CYS A 52 3.86 35.04 7.92
N ALA A 53 3.52 34.75 6.67
CA ALA A 53 4.31 35.15 5.50
C ALA A 53 4.40 36.68 5.33
N ALA A 54 3.31 37.41 5.57
CA ALA A 54 3.30 38.87 5.48
C ALA A 54 4.19 39.52 6.55
N ARG A 55 4.18 38.98 7.78
CA ARG A 55 5.03 39.45 8.88
C ARG A 55 6.52 39.17 8.62
N LEU A 56 6.85 37.98 8.11
CA LEU A 56 8.22 37.69 7.67
C LEU A 56 8.65 38.60 6.51
N ALA A 57 7.78 38.85 5.54
CA ALA A 57 8.09 39.69 4.39
C ALA A 57 8.24 41.18 4.74
N ALA A 58 7.58 41.66 5.79
CA ALA A 58 7.70 43.04 6.26
C ALA A 58 9.11 43.32 6.83
N GLU A 59 9.66 42.36 7.58
CA GLU A 59 10.99 42.46 8.21
C GLU A 59 11.81 41.16 8.05
N PRO A 60 12.27 40.82 6.83
CA PRO A 60 12.91 39.53 6.55
C PRO A 60 14.25 39.34 7.28
N GLY A 61 14.85 40.43 7.76
CA GLY A 61 16.07 40.45 8.57
C GLY A 61 15.86 40.87 10.03
N GLY A 62 14.61 40.99 10.48
CA GLY A 62 14.27 41.51 11.81
C GLY A 62 14.57 40.53 12.95
N GLU A 63 14.55 41.02 14.18
CA GLU A 63 14.83 40.22 15.39
C GLU A 63 13.84 39.04 15.55
N SER A 64 12.60 39.23 15.12
CA SER A 64 11.55 38.18 15.15
C SER A 64 11.55 37.25 13.93
N ALA A 65 12.53 37.35 13.01
CA ALA A 65 12.55 36.50 11.82
C ALA A 65 12.54 35.00 12.17
N HIS A 66 13.25 34.61 13.26
CA HIS A 66 13.29 33.23 13.74
C HIS A 66 11.89 32.67 14.05
N VAL A 67 11.01 33.46 14.70
CA VAL A 67 9.63 33.06 15.02
C VAL A 67 8.86 32.72 13.75
N TRP A 68 8.88 33.62 12.76
CA TRP A 68 8.10 33.43 11.53
C TRP A 68 8.67 32.34 10.61
N THR A 69 9.99 32.19 10.56
CA THR A 69 10.60 31.08 9.79
C THR A 69 10.27 29.72 10.40
N ILE A 70 10.22 29.61 11.72
CA ILE A 70 9.82 28.37 12.39
C ILE A 70 8.32 28.12 12.17
N GLY A 71 7.47 29.14 12.34
CA GLY A 71 6.03 29.01 12.07
C GLY A 71 5.73 28.57 10.64
N LEU A 72 6.40 29.14 9.63
CA LEU A 72 6.27 28.68 8.24
C LEU A 72 6.86 27.28 8.02
N THR A 73 7.85 26.85 8.79
CA THR A 73 8.36 25.46 8.75
C THR A 73 7.30 24.49 9.27
N MET A 74 6.67 24.78 10.40
CA MET A 74 5.60 23.96 10.98
C MET A 74 4.40 23.85 10.03
N MET A 75 4.03 24.93 9.36
CA MET A 75 2.92 24.96 8.40
C MET A 75 3.29 24.54 6.97
N ALA A 76 4.57 24.24 6.69
CA ALA A 76 5.00 23.87 5.34
C ALA A 76 4.31 22.62 4.77
N PRO A 77 3.99 21.56 5.55
CA PRO A 77 3.17 20.43 5.09
C PRO A 77 1.83 20.84 4.48
N TYR A 78 1.14 21.82 5.06
CA TYR A 78 -0.13 22.31 4.52
C TYR A 78 0.04 22.94 3.13
N LEU A 79 1.18 23.61 2.91
CA LEU A 79 1.49 24.28 1.64
C LEU A 79 1.77 23.31 0.49
N THR A 80 2.04 22.02 0.75
CA THR A 80 2.20 21.00 -0.30
C THR A 80 0.89 20.32 -0.67
N TRP A 81 -0.13 20.37 0.20
CA TRP A 81 -1.36 19.61 0.03
C TRP A 81 -2.40 20.30 -0.86
N LEU A 82 -3.24 21.16 -0.26
CA LEU A 82 -4.34 21.86 -0.96
C LEU A 82 -4.49 23.31 -0.47
N PRO A 83 -3.41 24.12 -0.51
CA PRO A 83 -3.51 25.52 -0.15
C PRO A 83 -4.40 26.28 -1.14
N GLY A 84 -4.96 27.41 -0.68
CA GLY A 84 -5.65 28.34 -1.55
C GLY A 84 -4.76 28.90 -2.66
N GLU A 85 -5.38 29.38 -3.73
CA GLU A 85 -4.69 29.98 -4.87
C GLU A 85 -3.78 31.14 -4.41
N GLY A 86 -2.49 31.06 -4.74
CA GLY A 86 -1.50 32.10 -4.41
C GLY A 86 -0.86 32.00 -3.03
N VAL A 87 -1.34 31.11 -2.14
CA VAL A 87 -0.89 31.04 -0.73
C VAL A 87 0.53 30.50 -0.65
N ALA A 88 0.80 29.34 -1.26
CA ALA A 88 2.14 28.76 -1.31
C ALA A 88 3.15 29.72 -1.96
N GLN A 89 2.79 30.38 -3.06
CA GLN A 89 3.68 31.32 -3.76
C GLN A 89 4.10 32.51 -2.88
N ARG A 90 3.19 33.03 -2.04
CA ARG A 90 3.50 34.13 -1.11
C ARG A 90 4.38 33.68 0.05
N ALA A 91 4.11 32.49 0.61
CA ALA A 91 4.94 31.90 1.65
C ALA A 91 6.37 31.66 1.15
N VAL A 92 6.52 31.05 -0.03
CA VAL A 92 7.81 30.84 -0.70
C VAL A 92 8.56 32.16 -0.91
N ALA A 93 7.88 33.19 -1.42
CA ALA A 93 8.51 34.50 -1.65
C ALA A 93 9.02 35.15 -0.34
N ALA A 94 8.28 35.00 0.77
CA ALA A 94 8.71 35.49 2.08
C ALA A 94 9.93 34.72 2.60
N LEU A 95 9.93 33.39 2.48
CA LEU A 95 11.03 32.51 2.87
C LEU A 95 12.31 32.80 2.07
N GLU A 96 12.20 32.96 0.75
CA GLU A 96 13.33 33.32 -0.11
C GLU A 96 13.89 34.71 0.21
N ALA A 97 13.03 35.67 0.56
CA ALA A 97 13.46 37.00 0.98
C ALA A 97 14.21 36.96 2.31
N ALA A 98 13.72 36.15 3.26
CA ALA A 98 14.38 35.91 4.54
C ALA A 98 15.74 35.23 4.36
N ASP A 99 15.82 34.10 3.63
CA ASP A 99 17.08 33.41 3.36
C ASP A 99 18.10 34.37 2.74
N ARG A 100 17.72 35.08 1.67
CA ARG A 100 18.62 36.04 1.01
C ARG A 100 19.14 37.13 1.94
N THR A 101 18.28 37.65 2.81
CA THR A 101 18.64 38.76 3.73
C THR A 101 19.50 38.29 4.90
N LEU A 102 19.24 37.07 5.40
CA LEU A 102 19.84 36.55 6.62
C LEU A 102 21.14 35.78 6.35
N ARG A 103 21.25 35.09 5.22
CA ARG A 103 22.35 34.17 4.90
C ARG A 103 23.71 34.85 4.77
N GLU A 104 23.74 36.10 4.30
CA GLU A 104 24.98 36.87 4.14
C GLU A 104 25.50 37.47 5.45
N GLN A 105 24.70 37.37 6.53
CA GLN A 105 25.06 37.95 7.81
C GLN A 105 26.07 37.07 8.55
N HIS A 106 27.09 37.71 9.12
CA HIS A 106 28.09 37.00 9.90
C HIS A 106 27.54 36.73 11.30
N CYS A 107 27.68 35.50 11.78
CA CYS A 107 27.44 35.16 13.18
C CYS A 107 28.72 34.60 13.82
N ALA A 108 28.83 34.73 15.14
CA ALA A 108 29.95 34.19 15.92
C ALA A 108 29.69 32.80 16.50
N HIS A 109 28.53 32.19 16.24
CA HIS A 109 28.18 30.87 16.76
C HIS A 109 28.89 29.76 15.97
N ASP A 110 29.41 28.77 16.70
CA ASP A 110 30.12 27.62 16.11
C ASP A 110 29.14 26.59 15.50
N SER A 111 27.89 26.57 15.95
CA SER A 111 26.83 25.65 15.50
C SER A 111 25.49 26.37 15.30
N HIS A 112 24.60 25.70 14.57
CA HIS A 112 23.24 26.17 14.30
C HIS A 112 22.27 24.99 14.34
N PRO A 113 21.20 25.05 15.16
CA PRO A 113 20.23 23.96 15.31
C PRO A 113 19.67 23.38 14.01
N TYR A 114 19.38 24.22 13.01
CA TYR A 114 18.83 23.75 11.72
C TYR A 114 19.67 22.68 11.02
N ARG A 115 20.99 22.63 11.27
CA ARG A 115 21.91 21.69 10.60
C ARG A 115 21.70 20.24 10.98
N SER A 116 21.09 19.99 12.14
CA SER A 116 20.76 18.65 12.64
C SER A 116 19.25 18.47 12.84
N HIS A 117 18.43 19.41 12.35
CA HIS A 117 16.98 19.41 12.53
C HIS A 117 16.31 18.50 11.49
N ASP A 118 15.99 17.27 11.89
CA ASP A 118 15.24 16.31 11.09
C ASP A 118 13.71 16.49 11.25
N ASP A 119 12.94 15.67 10.54
CA ASP A 119 11.49 15.76 10.50
C ASP A 119 10.79 15.29 11.77
N GLU A 120 11.40 14.41 12.55
CA GLU A 120 10.92 14.06 13.89
C GLU A 120 10.97 15.30 14.81
N GLY A 121 11.99 16.15 14.65
CA GLY A 121 12.13 17.41 15.38
C GLY A 121 11.06 18.46 15.08
N ASP A 122 10.31 18.36 13.96
CA ASP A 122 9.34 19.39 13.59
C ASP A 122 8.20 19.52 14.63
N ALA A 123 7.78 18.41 15.24
CA ALA A 123 6.74 18.41 16.29
C ALA A 123 7.21 19.13 17.57
N TYR A 124 8.52 19.14 17.83
CA TYR A 124 9.08 19.81 19.01
C TYR A 124 9.11 21.34 18.87
N LEU A 125 8.99 21.87 17.65
CA LEU A 125 9.05 23.31 17.39
C LEU A 125 7.90 24.09 18.07
N ALA A 126 6.72 23.47 18.21
CA ALA A 126 5.56 24.06 18.88
C ALA A 126 5.82 24.33 20.36
N GLU A 127 6.45 23.38 21.05
CA GLU A 127 6.80 23.51 22.47
C GLU A 127 8.01 24.43 22.68
N LEU A 128 8.97 24.37 21.75
CA LEU A 128 10.20 25.14 21.81
C LEU A 128 9.99 26.64 21.66
N LEU A 129 9.10 27.06 20.75
CA LEU A 129 8.90 28.47 20.40
C LEU A 129 8.54 29.36 21.60
N PRO A 130 7.54 29.00 22.45
CA PRO A 130 7.27 29.72 23.68
C PRO A 130 8.45 29.83 24.63
N ALA A 131 9.13 28.70 24.88
CA ALA A 131 10.30 28.64 25.76
C ALA A 131 11.49 29.43 25.21
N LEU A 132 11.54 29.61 23.88
CA LEU A 132 12.55 30.40 23.20
C LEU A 132 12.36 31.90 23.41
N ASP A 133 11.14 32.43 23.58
CA ASP A 133 10.89 33.86 23.84
C ASP A 133 10.84 34.20 25.34
N ASP A 134 10.48 33.23 26.20
CA ASP A 134 10.48 33.41 27.65
C ASP A 134 11.89 33.21 28.27
N GLU A 135 12.58 34.32 28.54
CA GLU A 135 13.88 34.33 29.25
C GLU A 135 13.84 33.71 30.66
N THR A 136 12.66 33.58 31.26
CA THR A 136 12.48 33.04 32.62
C THR A 136 12.13 31.56 32.62
N ALA A 137 11.75 31.00 31.47
CA ALA A 137 11.47 29.57 31.33
C ALA A 137 12.77 28.76 31.49
N ASP A 138 12.64 27.59 32.11
CA ASP A 138 13.70 26.60 32.14
C ASP A 138 14.08 26.21 30.70
N TRP A 139 15.38 26.00 30.46
CA TRP A 139 15.92 25.73 29.13
C TRP A 139 16.66 24.42 29.14
N GLU A 140 16.00 23.38 28.63
CA GLU A 140 16.48 21.99 28.66
C GLU A 140 17.19 21.58 27.35
N GLU A 141 17.30 22.50 26.38
CA GLU A 141 17.97 22.25 25.12
C GLU A 141 19.48 22.21 25.24
N ASP A 142 20.10 21.29 24.48
CA ASP A 142 21.56 21.17 24.37
C ASP A 142 22.24 22.45 23.82
N ARG A 143 21.49 23.25 23.05
CA ARG A 143 21.97 24.49 22.41
C ARG A 143 21.37 25.72 23.10
N PRO A 144 22.15 26.80 23.33
CA PRO A 144 21.64 27.99 23.99
C PRO A 144 20.60 28.74 23.13
N ARG A 145 19.68 29.47 23.78
CA ARG A 145 18.68 30.33 23.11
C ARG A 145 19.28 31.25 22.04
N SER A 146 20.50 31.75 22.26
CA SER A 146 21.18 32.64 21.31
C SER A 146 21.52 31.96 19.97
N GLU A 147 21.78 30.65 19.97
CA GLU A 147 21.99 29.88 18.73
C GLU A 147 20.66 29.66 17.99
N TRP A 148 19.57 29.42 18.73
CA TRP A 148 18.22 29.27 18.15
C TRP A 148 17.67 30.56 17.56
N ARG A 149 17.87 31.70 18.23
CA ARG A 149 17.49 33.04 17.75
C ARG A 149 18.48 33.61 16.71
N CYS A 150 19.55 32.89 16.40
CA CYS A 150 20.56 33.37 15.45
C CYS A 150 19.95 33.59 14.06
N LEU A 151 20.34 34.68 13.40
CA LEU A 151 19.89 35.01 12.05
C LEU A 151 20.24 33.93 11.01
N LEU A 152 21.42 33.30 11.13
CA LEU A 152 21.78 32.16 10.28
C LEU A 152 20.95 30.91 10.59
N ASN A 153 20.47 30.76 11.83
CA ASN A 153 19.54 29.68 12.17
C ASN A 153 18.16 29.93 11.54
N ALA A 154 17.64 31.16 11.61
CA ALA A 154 16.42 31.57 10.93
C ALA A 154 16.50 31.37 9.40
N ALA A 155 17.63 31.72 8.76
CA ALA A 155 17.87 31.42 7.34
C ALA A 155 17.86 29.90 7.07
N GLY A 156 18.41 29.11 7.99
CA GLY A 156 18.36 27.65 7.95
C GLY A 156 16.94 27.10 7.96
N PHE A 157 16.10 27.53 8.90
CA PHE A 157 14.68 27.15 8.96
C PHE A 157 13.90 27.64 7.75
N ALA A 158 14.18 28.84 7.23
CA ALA A 158 13.57 29.31 5.99
C ALA A 158 13.82 28.34 4.83
N ARG A 159 15.03 27.80 4.74
CA ARG A 159 15.43 26.82 3.75
C ARG A 159 14.86 25.42 4.00
N ILE A 160 14.70 25.00 5.25
CA ILE A 160 13.97 23.76 5.58
C ILE A 160 12.53 23.88 5.09
N ALA A 161 11.83 24.98 5.37
CA ALA A 161 10.48 25.21 4.89
C ALA A 161 10.41 25.19 3.35
N LEU A 162 11.37 25.84 2.66
CA LEU A 162 11.47 25.80 1.20
C LEU A 162 11.68 24.37 0.68
N ASP A 163 12.50 23.56 1.35
CA ASP A 163 12.71 22.16 0.97
C ASP A 163 11.46 21.29 1.23
N ILE A 164 10.69 21.56 2.30
CA ILE A 164 9.42 20.87 2.51
C ILE A 164 8.42 21.22 1.38
N ILE A 165 8.30 22.49 1.03
CA ILE A 165 7.38 22.96 -0.03
C ILE A 165 7.83 22.48 -1.42
N HIS A 166 9.14 22.49 -1.67
CA HIS A 166 9.77 22.10 -2.92
C HIS A 166 10.97 21.16 -2.63
N PRO A 167 10.72 19.85 -2.45
CA PRO A 167 11.75 18.88 -2.09
C PRO A 167 12.95 18.86 -3.04
N GLY A 168 14.15 18.97 -2.48
CA GLY A 168 15.41 19.05 -3.20
C GLY A 168 15.74 20.42 -3.77
N SER A 169 14.97 21.47 -3.45
CA SER A 169 15.26 22.84 -3.89
C SER A 169 16.45 23.48 -3.17
N VAL A 170 16.83 22.93 -2.00
CA VAL A 170 17.96 23.41 -1.20
C VAL A 170 18.91 22.25 -0.85
N THR A 171 20.22 22.50 -0.87
CA THR A 171 21.25 21.45 -0.70
C THR A 171 22.00 21.51 0.64
N ASP A 172 21.79 22.52 1.48
CA ASP A 172 22.53 22.74 2.73
C ASP A 172 21.64 22.73 3.99
N VAL A 173 20.54 21.98 3.90
CA VAL A 173 19.66 21.62 5.02
C VAL A 173 19.55 20.09 5.10
N PRO A 174 19.15 19.52 6.25
CA PRO A 174 18.83 18.10 6.34
C PRO A 174 17.79 17.72 5.27
N PRO A 175 18.08 16.73 4.40
CA PRO A 175 17.19 16.36 3.31
C PRO A 175 15.86 15.82 3.85
N ARG A 176 14.76 16.08 3.16
CA ARG A 176 13.42 15.62 3.55
C ARG A 176 12.79 14.75 2.47
N LEU A 177 11.90 13.85 2.90
CA LEU A 177 10.97 13.19 1.98
C LEU A 177 9.82 14.14 1.64
N PRO A 178 9.39 14.18 0.36
CA PRO A 178 8.11 14.80 -0.01
C PRO A 178 6.97 14.25 0.84
N MET A 179 5.95 15.06 1.11
CA MET A 179 4.84 14.61 1.95
C MET A 179 4.04 13.49 1.28
N GLU A 180 3.86 13.58 -0.04
CA GLU A 180 3.22 12.56 -0.85
C GLU A 180 3.99 11.23 -0.77
N ALA A 181 5.32 11.29 -0.65
CA ALA A 181 6.14 10.10 -0.46
C ALA A 181 5.91 9.46 0.92
N LYS A 182 5.80 10.25 1.99
CA LYS A 182 5.49 9.74 3.34
C LYS A 182 4.12 9.07 3.39
N ASP A 183 3.10 9.68 2.80
CA ASP A 183 1.77 9.08 2.74
C ASP A 183 1.77 7.81 1.88
N ALA A 184 2.42 7.82 0.71
CA ALA A 184 2.57 6.63 -0.12
C ALA A 184 3.26 5.47 0.63
N ILE A 185 4.30 5.74 1.41
CA ILE A 185 4.96 4.72 2.24
C ILE A 185 3.98 4.17 3.27
N SER A 186 3.24 5.03 3.96
CA SER A 186 2.23 4.63 4.95
C SER A 186 1.11 3.78 4.34
N THR A 187 0.57 4.22 3.20
CA THR A 187 -0.53 3.57 2.49
C THR A 187 -0.10 2.22 1.90
N LEU A 188 1.03 2.16 1.19
CA LEU A 188 1.54 0.90 0.66
C LEU A 188 2.00 -0.05 1.77
N SER A 189 2.59 0.44 2.86
CA SER A 189 2.94 -0.41 4.00
C SER A 189 1.70 -1.06 4.60
N ALA A 190 0.62 -0.29 4.81
CA ALA A 190 -0.65 -0.83 5.32
C ALA A 190 -1.25 -1.88 4.37
N LEU A 191 -1.32 -1.56 3.07
CA LEU A 191 -1.83 -2.46 2.03
C LEU A 191 -1.01 -3.76 1.96
N LEU A 192 0.32 -3.66 1.88
CA LEU A 192 1.21 -4.81 1.70
C LEU A 192 1.35 -5.68 2.97
N ASN A 193 0.97 -5.17 4.14
CA ASN A 193 0.78 -5.97 5.35
C ASN A 193 -0.61 -6.65 5.42
N GLY A 194 -1.49 -6.42 4.43
CA GLY A 194 -2.85 -6.99 4.39
C GLY A 194 -3.90 -6.21 5.19
N TYR A 195 -3.57 -4.99 5.63
CA TYR A 195 -4.45 -4.11 6.40
C TYR A 195 -4.58 -2.75 5.71
N PRO A 196 -5.17 -2.69 4.49
CA PRO A 196 -5.32 -1.43 3.78
C PRO A 196 -6.07 -0.40 4.63
N LYS A 197 -5.68 0.87 4.53
CA LYS A 197 -6.39 1.97 5.21
C LYS A 197 -7.87 2.00 4.74
N PRO A 198 -8.81 2.48 5.57
CA PRO A 198 -10.20 2.64 5.16
C PRO A 198 -10.32 3.36 3.82
N TRP A 199 -11.24 2.88 2.96
CA TRP A 199 -11.51 3.45 1.63
C TRP A 199 -10.39 3.33 0.59
N THR A 200 -9.31 2.61 0.89
CA THR A 200 -8.27 2.30 -0.11
C THR A 200 -8.86 1.37 -1.17
N ASP A 201 -8.93 1.85 -2.40
CA ASP A 201 -9.13 0.98 -3.56
C ASP A 201 -7.81 0.29 -3.88
N ILE A 202 -7.71 -0.98 -3.47
CA ILE A 202 -6.50 -1.80 -3.61
C ILE A 202 -6.06 -1.90 -5.08
N GLU A 203 -7.01 -2.07 -5.99
CA GLU A 203 -6.71 -2.31 -7.41
C GLU A 203 -6.22 -1.02 -8.08
N ASN A 204 -6.84 0.10 -7.73
CA ASN A 204 -6.40 1.42 -8.17
C ASN A 204 -5.04 1.78 -7.57
N GLU A 205 -4.80 1.50 -6.28
CA GLU A 205 -3.52 1.79 -5.62
C GLU A 205 -2.37 1.01 -6.26
N ILE A 206 -2.57 -0.28 -6.53
CA ILE A 206 -1.57 -1.13 -7.20
C ILE A 206 -1.37 -0.70 -8.65
N SER A 207 -2.45 -0.45 -9.40
CA SER A 207 -2.37 -0.01 -10.80
C SER A 207 -1.74 1.38 -10.94
N GLY A 208 -1.96 2.25 -9.95
CA GLY A 208 -1.35 3.58 -9.88
C GLY A 208 0.18 3.50 -9.94
N GLN A 209 0.77 2.49 -9.30
CA GLN A 209 2.24 2.30 -9.32
C GLN A 209 2.79 1.98 -10.72
N ALA A 210 2.00 1.32 -11.57
CA ALA A 210 2.36 1.12 -12.97
C ALA A 210 2.43 2.46 -13.72
N SER A 211 1.44 3.34 -13.49
CA SER A 211 1.38 4.67 -14.11
C SER A 211 2.53 5.56 -13.63
N GLU A 212 2.84 5.52 -12.34
CA GLU A 212 3.99 6.23 -11.74
C GLU A 212 5.33 5.75 -12.33
N LEU A 213 5.49 4.45 -12.58
CA LEU A 213 6.69 3.91 -13.22
C LEU A 213 6.81 4.36 -14.70
N SER A 214 5.74 4.21 -15.48
CA SER A 214 5.74 4.62 -16.90
C SER A 214 5.98 6.13 -17.06
N GLY A 215 5.47 6.95 -16.12
CA GLY A 215 5.67 8.40 -16.10
C GLY A 215 7.01 8.86 -15.50
N ALA A 216 7.83 7.96 -14.95
CA ALA A 216 8.99 8.32 -14.15
C ALA A 216 10.11 9.01 -14.97
N ALA A 217 10.63 10.10 -14.42
CA ALA A 217 11.85 10.71 -14.90
C ALA A 217 13.05 9.74 -14.79
N PRO A 218 14.09 9.87 -15.63
CA PRO A 218 15.21 8.91 -15.65
C PRO A 218 15.88 8.69 -14.28
N ALA A 219 16.01 9.73 -13.46
CA ALA A 219 16.64 9.65 -12.15
C ALA A 219 15.79 8.92 -11.09
N ASP A 220 14.47 8.87 -11.26
CA ASP A 220 13.52 8.35 -10.28
C ASP A 220 13.04 6.93 -10.62
N ARG A 221 13.26 6.52 -11.88
CA ARG A 221 12.80 5.24 -12.45
C ARG A 221 13.26 4.01 -11.65
N ALA A 222 14.48 4.00 -11.14
CA ALA A 222 14.98 2.88 -10.34
C ALA A 222 14.16 2.71 -9.05
N GLY A 223 13.86 3.80 -8.35
CA GLY A 223 12.99 3.79 -7.18
C GLY A 223 11.58 3.32 -7.52
N ARG A 224 10.97 3.87 -8.58
CA ARG A 224 9.62 3.47 -9.01
C ARG A 224 9.53 2.01 -9.44
N LEU A 225 10.56 1.47 -10.07
CA LEU A 225 10.64 0.05 -10.41
C LEU A 225 10.65 -0.83 -9.15
N MET A 226 11.36 -0.42 -8.09
CA MET A 226 11.34 -1.14 -6.82
C MET A 226 9.96 -1.13 -6.17
N VAL A 227 9.20 -0.04 -6.31
CA VAL A 227 7.80 0.02 -5.85
C VAL A 227 6.93 -0.96 -6.64
N VAL A 228 7.05 -1.01 -7.98
CA VAL A 228 6.34 -1.99 -8.82
C VAL A 228 6.71 -3.44 -8.44
N ARG A 229 7.98 -3.72 -8.18
CA ARG A 229 8.43 -5.03 -7.65
C ARG A 229 7.76 -5.34 -6.31
N ALA A 230 7.66 -4.36 -5.41
CA ALA A 230 7.05 -4.56 -4.09
C ALA A 230 5.56 -4.93 -4.20
N VAL A 231 4.79 -4.19 -5.02
CA VAL A 231 3.36 -4.47 -5.21
C VAL A 231 3.09 -5.74 -6.01
N THR A 232 4.06 -6.20 -6.81
CA THR A 232 3.95 -7.46 -7.57
C THR A 232 3.62 -8.64 -6.66
N TRP A 233 4.21 -8.73 -5.46
CA TRP A 233 3.93 -9.84 -4.54
C TRP A 233 2.48 -9.89 -4.08
N TYR A 234 1.87 -8.72 -3.87
CA TYR A 234 0.46 -8.65 -3.54
C TYR A 234 -0.41 -8.93 -4.77
N ALA A 235 -0.06 -8.36 -5.93
CA ALA A 235 -0.79 -8.56 -7.17
C ALA A 235 -0.87 -10.04 -7.59
N VAL A 236 0.18 -10.82 -7.33
CA VAL A 236 0.23 -12.25 -7.68
C VAL A 236 -0.22 -13.20 -6.58
N SER A 237 -0.73 -12.68 -5.47
CA SER A 237 -1.19 -13.48 -4.33
C SER A 237 -2.56 -14.14 -4.54
N GLY A 238 -3.30 -13.74 -5.59
CA GLY A 238 -4.70 -14.12 -5.81
C GLY A 238 -5.72 -13.22 -5.08
N MET A 239 -5.24 -12.23 -4.31
CA MET A 239 -6.10 -11.22 -3.68
C MET A 239 -6.60 -10.16 -4.67
N VAL A 240 -5.84 -9.89 -5.73
CA VAL A 240 -6.23 -9.01 -6.84
C VAL A 240 -6.92 -9.86 -7.90
N ARG A 241 -8.14 -9.47 -8.29
CA ARG A 241 -8.97 -10.26 -9.21
C ARG A 241 -9.21 -9.59 -10.55
N THR A 242 -8.86 -8.32 -10.68
CA THR A 242 -8.98 -7.60 -11.92
C THR A 242 -7.74 -7.81 -12.80
N LYS A 243 -7.94 -8.44 -13.96
CA LYS A 243 -6.88 -8.76 -14.92
C LYS A 243 -6.11 -7.53 -15.37
N SER A 244 -6.80 -6.39 -15.53
CA SER A 244 -6.17 -5.15 -15.99
C SER A 244 -5.10 -4.63 -15.03
N VAL A 245 -5.17 -4.94 -13.73
CA VAL A 245 -4.12 -4.59 -12.77
C VAL A 245 -2.80 -5.27 -13.13
N LEU A 246 -2.85 -6.57 -13.43
CA LEU A 246 -1.66 -7.33 -13.84
C LEU A 246 -1.18 -6.88 -15.22
N ASP A 247 -2.10 -6.64 -16.16
CA ASP A 247 -1.77 -6.12 -17.50
C ASP A 247 -1.06 -4.75 -17.41
N ASN A 248 -1.50 -3.85 -16.52
CA ASN A 248 -0.89 -2.54 -16.30
C ASN A 248 0.53 -2.67 -15.75
N LEU A 249 0.74 -3.51 -14.74
CA LEU A 249 2.08 -3.75 -14.17
C LEU A 249 3.03 -4.38 -15.20
N ILE A 250 2.54 -5.35 -15.98
CA ILE A 250 3.29 -5.98 -17.08
C ILE A 250 3.69 -4.93 -18.11
N GLY A 251 2.73 -4.12 -18.58
CA GLY A 251 2.98 -3.07 -19.56
C GLY A 251 4.02 -2.06 -19.09
N ALA A 252 3.92 -1.58 -17.84
CA ALA A 252 4.89 -0.64 -17.28
C ALA A 252 6.30 -1.23 -17.19
N LEU A 253 6.45 -2.51 -16.85
CA LEU A 253 7.74 -3.20 -16.84
C LEU A 253 8.31 -3.36 -18.26
N GLU A 254 7.48 -3.73 -19.24
CA GLU A 254 7.87 -3.85 -20.64
C GLU A 254 8.33 -2.52 -21.23
N GLU A 255 7.65 -1.42 -20.90
CA GLU A 255 8.04 -0.06 -21.28
C GLU A 255 9.36 0.38 -20.61
N THR A 256 9.59 -0.08 -19.39
CA THR A 256 10.75 0.33 -18.59
C THR A 256 12.04 -0.41 -18.97
N LEU A 257 11.95 -1.72 -19.27
CA LEU A 257 13.10 -2.60 -19.55
C LEU A 257 14.10 -2.03 -20.57
N PRO A 258 13.68 -1.47 -21.72
CA PRO A 258 14.59 -0.88 -22.70
C PRO A 258 15.51 0.21 -22.15
N HIS A 259 15.13 0.88 -21.04
CA HIS A 259 15.98 1.89 -20.41
C HIS A 259 17.21 1.32 -19.71
N PHE A 260 17.28 0.00 -19.51
CA PHE A 260 18.39 -0.67 -18.82
C PHE A 260 19.18 -1.65 -19.71
N ALA A 261 18.71 -1.90 -20.94
CA ALA A 261 19.16 -3.00 -21.80
C ALA A 261 20.66 -2.99 -22.17
N ASP A 262 21.29 -1.81 -22.25
CA ASP A 262 22.70 -1.66 -22.67
C ASP A 262 23.64 -1.30 -21.51
N ALA A 263 23.17 -1.38 -20.27
CA ALA A 263 23.98 -0.94 -19.15
C ALA A 263 25.02 -1.98 -18.72
N GLY A 264 26.19 -1.48 -18.33
CA GLY A 264 27.19 -2.25 -17.59
C GLY A 264 27.35 -1.68 -16.18
N CYS A 265 27.83 -2.50 -15.25
CA CYS A 265 28.13 -2.07 -13.88
C CYS A 265 29.61 -2.26 -13.55
N ALA A 266 30.17 -1.35 -12.75
CA ALA A 266 31.59 -1.32 -12.40
C ALA A 266 31.92 -1.99 -11.06
N HIS A 267 30.92 -2.48 -10.33
CA HIS A 267 31.05 -3.07 -9.00
C HIS A 267 30.94 -4.60 -9.05
N ASP A 268 31.60 -5.27 -8.10
CA ASP A 268 31.80 -6.73 -8.08
C ASP A 268 30.54 -7.54 -7.66
N GLY A 269 29.40 -6.88 -7.43
CA GLY A 269 28.12 -7.54 -7.16
C GLY A 269 26.97 -6.56 -6.93
N HIS A 270 25.74 -7.08 -6.93
CA HIS A 270 24.53 -6.32 -6.60
C HIS A 270 24.11 -6.54 -5.14
N PRO A 271 23.70 -5.49 -4.43
CA PRO A 271 23.15 -5.63 -3.09
C PRO A 271 21.85 -6.44 -3.12
N ALA A 272 21.61 -7.18 -2.04
CA ALA A 272 20.30 -7.79 -1.82
C ALA A 272 19.26 -6.69 -1.55
N LEU A 273 18.21 -6.64 -2.36
CA LEU A 273 17.07 -5.77 -2.13
C LEU A 273 16.19 -6.35 -1.00
N PRO A 274 15.40 -5.50 -0.30
CA PRO A 274 14.49 -5.97 0.74
C PRO A 274 13.57 -7.10 0.25
N ASP A 275 13.35 -8.08 1.13
CA ASP A 275 12.55 -9.29 0.89
C ASP A 275 11.11 -9.18 1.41
N SER A 276 10.75 -8.07 2.06
CA SER A 276 9.37 -7.76 2.47
C SER A 276 8.76 -6.63 1.65
N GLY A 277 7.48 -6.79 1.28
CA GLY A 277 6.78 -5.86 0.39
C GLY A 277 6.80 -4.44 0.94
N PRO A 278 6.41 -4.22 2.21
CA PRO A 278 6.48 -2.91 2.84
C PRO A 278 7.88 -2.28 2.80
N ALA A 279 8.94 -3.03 3.10
CA ALA A 279 10.29 -2.49 3.08
C ALA A 279 10.79 -2.17 1.66
N ALA A 280 10.44 -3.00 0.68
CA ALA A 280 10.77 -2.76 -0.72
C ALA A 280 10.03 -1.53 -1.28
N ALA A 281 8.75 -1.35 -0.93
CA ALA A 281 7.97 -0.16 -1.30
C ALA A 281 8.53 1.10 -0.63
N GLY A 282 8.85 1.01 0.67
CA GLY A 282 9.48 2.10 1.43
C GLY A 282 10.77 2.60 0.78
N LEU A 283 11.71 1.68 0.54
CA LEU A 283 12.96 1.99 -0.14
C LEU A 283 12.72 2.53 -1.56
N GLY A 284 11.81 1.92 -2.32
CA GLY A 284 11.49 2.37 -3.68
C GLY A 284 10.98 3.80 -3.72
N ILE A 285 10.05 4.17 -2.83
CA ILE A 285 9.52 5.53 -2.73
C ILE A 285 10.61 6.52 -2.31
N GLU A 286 11.43 6.19 -1.31
CA GLU A 286 12.57 7.02 -0.90
C GLU A 286 13.50 7.31 -2.10
N LEU A 287 13.86 6.28 -2.87
CA LEU A 287 14.75 6.43 -4.02
C LEU A 287 14.10 7.09 -5.26
N SER A 288 12.77 7.30 -5.22
CA SER A 288 12.00 7.94 -6.31
C SER A 288 12.04 9.47 -6.29
N SER A 289 12.85 10.07 -5.41
CA SER A 289 13.03 11.53 -5.34
C SER A 289 14.48 11.91 -5.02
N ALA A 290 14.89 13.12 -5.39
CA ALA A 290 16.21 13.64 -5.05
C ALA A 290 16.42 13.75 -3.53
N GLY A 291 15.42 14.25 -2.80
CA GLY A 291 15.46 14.37 -1.33
C GLY A 291 15.61 13.01 -0.65
N GLY A 292 14.84 12.01 -1.07
CA GLY A 292 14.94 10.67 -0.51
C GLY A 292 16.26 9.96 -0.84
N ARG A 293 16.83 10.16 -2.04
CA ARG A 293 18.19 9.65 -2.34
C ARG A 293 19.28 10.28 -1.46
N ASN A 294 19.14 11.56 -1.11
CA ASN A 294 20.06 12.22 -0.18
C ASN A 294 19.89 11.69 1.25
N LEU A 295 18.64 11.47 1.69
CA LEU A 295 18.34 10.82 2.98
C LEU A 295 18.95 9.42 3.07
N TYR A 296 18.79 8.62 2.02
CA TYR A 296 19.38 7.28 1.92
C TYR A 296 20.89 7.32 2.12
N GLU A 297 21.60 8.21 1.42
CA GLU A 297 23.05 8.38 1.53
C GLU A 297 23.49 8.88 2.90
N GLN A 298 22.75 9.82 3.49
CA GLN A 298 23.02 10.30 4.85
C GLN A 298 22.87 9.18 5.88
N SER A 299 21.76 8.43 5.82
CA SER A 299 21.49 7.27 6.67
C SER A 299 22.53 6.18 6.48
N ARG A 300 22.97 5.94 5.24
CA ARG A 300 24.06 5.02 4.91
C ARG A 300 25.36 5.41 5.58
N ILE A 301 25.76 6.67 5.49
CA ILE A 301 27.01 7.18 6.09
C ILE A 301 26.93 7.11 7.62
N ALA A 302 25.79 7.49 8.21
CA ALA A 302 25.59 7.51 9.65
C ALA A 302 25.57 6.10 10.26
N SER A 303 24.85 5.16 9.62
CA SER A 303 24.69 3.79 10.13
C SER A 303 25.85 2.85 9.73
N GLY A 304 26.49 3.11 8.59
CA GLY A 304 27.47 2.21 7.98
C GLY A 304 26.90 0.86 7.50
N ARG A 305 25.56 0.70 7.44
CA ARG A 305 24.91 -0.60 7.17
C ARG A 305 24.42 -0.75 5.74
N ASN A 306 24.01 0.34 5.10
CA ASN A 306 23.41 0.30 3.77
C ASN A 306 24.49 0.23 2.66
N PRO A 307 24.22 -0.43 1.53
CA PRO A 307 25.07 -0.38 0.35
C PRO A 307 25.10 1.03 -0.27
N PRO A 308 26.16 1.40 -1.01
CA PRO A 308 26.21 2.64 -1.77
C PRO A 308 25.04 2.81 -2.74
N LEU A 309 24.51 4.04 -2.87
CA LEU A 309 23.34 4.32 -3.72
C LEU A 309 23.55 3.87 -5.16
N ASP A 310 24.73 4.10 -5.74
CA ASP A 310 25.07 3.72 -7.11
C ASP A 310 24.97 2.21 -7.37
N GLN A 311 25.17 1.38 -6.33
CA GLN A 311 24.96 -0.07 -6.42
C GLN A 311 23.48 -0.46 -6.33
N VAL A 312 22.70 0.29 -5.54
CA VAL A 312 21.27 0.03 -5.31
C VAL A 312 20.41 0.44 -6.50
N VAL A 313 20.73 1.56 -7.14
CA VAL A 313 20.07 2.02 -8.36
C VAL A 313 20.80 1.57 -9.63
N CYS A 314 21.69 0.59 -9.52
CA CYS A 314 22.46 0.06 -10.64
C CYS A 314 21.52 -0.38 -11.77
N PRO A 315 21.68 0.13 -13.01
CA PRO A 315 20.85 -0.26 -14.14
C PRO A 315 20.82 -1.76 -14.42
N VAL A 316 21.92 -2.49 -14.21
CA VAL A 316 21.97 -3.96 -14.39
C VAL A 316 21.10 -4.66 -13.36
N LEU A 317 21.17 -4.26 -12.08
CA LEU A 317 20.27 -4.74 -11.04
C LEU A 317 18.80 -4.41 -11.35
N MET A 318 18.54 -3.23 -11.91
CA MET A 318 17.18 -2.83 -12.31
C MET A 318 16.65 -3.68 -13.47
N ALA A 319 17.48 -4.01 -14.46
CA ALA A 319 17.11 -4.96 -15.51
C ALA A 319 16.76 -6.34 -14.93
N GLU A 320 17.64 -6.92 -14.09
CA GLU A 320 17.41 -8.21 -13.42
C GLU A 320 16.11 -8.19 -12.59
N THR A 321 15.88 -7.10 -11.86
CA THR A 321 14.69 -6.91 -11.04
C THR A 321 13.42 -6.83 -11.88
N ALA A 322 13.44 -6.07 -12.97
CA ALA A 322 12.31 -5.90 -13.88
C ALA A 322 11.98 -7.22 -14.59
N GLU A 323 12.98 -7.96 -15.08
CA GLU A 323 12.79 -9.26 -15.72
C GLU A 323 12.19 -10.29 -14.76
N ALA A 324 12.68 -10.36 -13.52
CA ALA A 324 12.15 -11.27 -12.51
C ALA A 324 10.70 -10.94 -12.17
N ALA A 325 10.37 -9.66 -11.95
CA ALA A 325 9.00 -9.22 -11.69
C ALA A 325 8.07 -9.49 -12.89
N LEU A 326 8.53 -9.21 -14.11
CA LEU A 326 7.77 -9.44 -15.34
C LEU A 326 7.49 -10.93 -15.57
N SER A 327 8.49 -11.79 -15.36
CA SER A 327 8.30 -13.24 -15.46
C SER A 327 7.28 -13.73 -14.44
N LEU A 328 7.36 -13.25 -13.19
CA LEU A 328 6.41 -13.64 -12.14
C LEU A 328 4.98 -13.19 -12.47
N LEU A 329 4.80 -11.94 -12.91
CA LEU A 329 3.50 -11.40 -13.28
C LEU A 329 2.87 -12.14 -14.46
N ARG A 330 3.65 -12.44 -15.51
CA ARG A 330 3.14 -13.19 -16.68
C ARG A 330 2.69 -14.60 -16.31
N THR A 331 3.54 -15.35 -15.60
CA THR A 331 3.17 -16.69 -15.11
C THR A 331 1.88 -16.63 -14.29
N ARG A 332 1.78 -15.67 -13.36
CA ARG A 332 0.63 -15.59 -12.46
C ARG A 332 -0.63 -15.06 -13.12
N ARG A 333 -0.49 -14.17 -14.10
CA ARG A 333 -1.59 -13.76 -14.98
C ARG A 333 -2.15 -14.94 -15.77
N ASP A 334 -1.28 -15.75 -16.36
CA ASP A 334 -1.71 -16.92 -17.14
C ASP A 334 -2.34 -17.99 -16.22
N GLU A 335 -1.82 -18.17 -15.00
CA GLU A 335 -2.45 -19.04 -14.00
C GLU A 335 -3.84 -18.54 -13.59
N LEU A 336 -4.01 -17.24 -13.32
CA LEU A 336 -5.26 -16.68 -12.81
C LEU A 336 -6.34 -16.49 -13.89
N PHE A 337 -5.93 -16.13 -15.11
CA PHE A 337 -6.83 -15.67 -16.18
C PHE A 337 -6.68 -16.45 -17.50
N GLY A 338 -5.64 -17.28 -17.63
CA GLY A 338 -5.39 -18.08 -18.83
C GLY A 338 -6.22 -19.36 -18.90
N GLU A 339 -6.10 -20.06 -20.03
CA GLU A 339 -6.73 -21.37 -20.22
C GLU A 339 -6.04 -22.44 -19.38
N ARG A 340 -6.82 -23.24 -18.65
CA ARG A 340 -6.31 -24.36 -17.85
C ARG A 340 -6.46 -25.70 -18.56
N ASP A 341 -5.37 -26.44 -18.65
CA ASP A 341 -5.32 -27.78 -19.23
C ASP A 341 -5.66 -28.86 -18.20
N THR A 342 -6.84 -29.46 -18.35
CA THR A 342 -7.31 -30.57 -17.52
C THR A 342 -7.20 -31.93 -18.23
N SER A 343 -6.39 -32.05 -19.29
CA SER A 343 -6.26 -33.27 -20.08
C SER A 343 -5.66 -34.45 -19.30
N HIS A 344 -4.81 -34.15 -18.32
CA HIS A 344 -4.19 -35.15 -17.44
C HIS A 344 -5.18 -35.76 -16.43
N ALA A 345 -6.26 -35.04 -16.10
CA ALA A 345 -7.17 -35.40 -15.02
C ALA A 345 -7.98 -36.68 -15.31
N ASP A 346 -8.22 -37.04 -16.58
CA ASP A 346 -8.83 -38.33 -16.92
C ASP A 346 -7.94 -39.52 -16.53
N ALA A 347 -6.61 -39.39 -16.64
CA ALA A 347 -5.68 -40.43 -16.19
C ALA A 347 -5.59 -40.50 -14.65
N GLU A 348 -5.94 -39.40 -13.98
CA GLU A 348 -5.88 -39.31 -12.53
C GLU A 348 -7.16 -39.81 -11.85
N TYR A 349 -8.34 -39.41 -12.37
CA TYR A 349 -9.64 -39.56 -11.70
C TYR A 349 -10.58 -40.58 -12.34
N LEU A 350 -10.11 -41.28 -13.38
CA LEU A 350 -10.81 -42.43 -13.94
C LEU A 350 -10.06 -43.72 -13.66
N ARG A 351 -10.84 -44.78 -13.47
CA ARG A 351 -10.36 -46.16 -13.46
C ARG A 351 -9.96 -46.57 -14.88
N ALA A 352 -9.20 -47.66 -14.99
CA ALA A 352 -8.79 -48.23 -16.27
C ALA A 352 -9.97 -48.65 -17.17
N ASP A 353 -11.17 -48.86 -16.60
CA ASP A 353 -12.41 -49.17 -17.33
C ASP A 353 -13.20 -47.91 -17.75
N GLY A 354 -12.68 -46.71 -17.47
CA GLY A 354 -13.28 -45.42 -17.81
C GLY A 354 -14.33 -44.90 -16.82
N ARG A 355 -14.65 -45.65 -15.75
CA ARG A 355 -15.53 -45.18 -14.67
C ARG A 355 -14.81 -44.21 -13.73
N LEU A 356 -15.58 -43.37 -13.03
CA LEU A 356 -15.04 -42.47 -11.99
C LEU A 356 -14.33 -43.26 -10.88
N ASP A 357 -13.14 -42.80 -10.49
CA ASP A 357 -12.43 -43.30 -9.31
C ASP A 357 -12.90 -42.58 -8.05
N ILE A 358 -14.01 -43.05 -7.48
CA ILE A 358 -14.68 -42.38 -6.36
C ILE A 358 -13.82 -42.28 -5.12
N GLY A 359 -13.06 -43.32 -4.78
CA GLY A 359 -12.22 -43.30 -3.59
C GLY A 359 -11.26 -42.11 -3.64
N LYS A 360 -10.70 -41.85 -4.82
CA LYS A 360 -9.81 -40.72 -5.07
C LYS A 360 -10.53 -39.38 -5.13
N LEU A 361 -11.68 -39.30 -5.79
CA LEU A 361 -12.49 -38.06 -5.82
C LEU A 361 -12.93 -37.63 -4.42
N VAL A 362 -13.34 -38.59 -3.59
CA VAL A 362 -13.66 -38.40 -2.18
C VAL A 362 -12.45 -37.93 -1.38
N GLU A 363 -11.29 -38.54 -1.58
CA GLU A 363 -10.04 -38.12 -0.93
C GLU A 363 -9.68 -36.66 -1.29
N ARG A 364 -9.79 -36.28 -2.56
CA ARG A 364 -9.42 -34.94 -3.06
C ARG A 364 -10.42 -33.85 -2.72
N THR A 365 -11.68 -34.20 -2.49
CA THR A 365 -12.73 -33.25 -2.07
C THR A 365 -12.81 -33.10 -0.54
N ASP A 366 -12.07 -33.90 0.22
CA ASP A 366 -12.00 -33.77 1.68
C ASP A 366 -11.40 -32.40 2.08
N HIS A 367 -11.95 -31.79 3.13
CA HIS A 367 -11.59 -30.43 3.54
C HIS A 367 -10.29 -30.42 4.34
N LYS A 368 -9.18 -30.62 3.64
CA LYS A 368 -7.83 -30.67 4.16
C LYS A 368 -6.93 -29.75 3.36
N SER A 369 -6.01 -29.04 4.01
CA SER A 369 -5.21 -28.01 3.36
C SER A 369 -4.33 -28.52 2.22
N TRP A 370 -3.90 -29.78 2.27
CA TRP A 370 -3.14 -30.37 1.15
C TRP A 370 -3.99 -30.64 -0.10
N ASN A 371 -5.32 -30.56 0.00
CA ASN A 371 -6.20 -30.72 -1.16
C ASN A 371 -6.41 -29.41 -1.93
N GLU A 372 -5.98 -28.27 -1.36
CA GLU A 372 -6.03 -26.95 -2.01
C GLU A 372 -5.30 -26.98 -3.37
N GLU A 373 -4.18 -27.72 -3.47
CA GLU A 373 -3.38 -27.81 -4.70
C GLU A 373 -4.10 -28.54 -5.87
N TYR A 374 -5.14 -29.33 -5.59
CA TYR A 374 -5.92 -30.06 -6.62
C TYR A 374 -7.27 -29.42 -6.90
N ALA A 375 -7.72 -28.54 -6.00
CA ALA A 375 -9.08 -28.03 -5.97
C ALA A 375 -9.51 -27.40 -7.31
N GLU A 376 -8.65 -26.54 -7.85
CA GLU A 376 -8.92 -25.79 -9.10
C GLU A 376 -9.13 -26.72 -10.30
N ASP A 377 -8.13 -27.58 -10.57
CA ASP A 377 -8.14 -28.47 -11.73
C ASP A 377 -9.23 -29.54 -11.61
N LEU A 378 -9.47 -30.05 -10.40
CA LEU A 378 -10.53 -31.01 -10.13
C LEU A 378 -11.92 -30.39 -10.35
N ALA A 379 -12.16 -29.17 -9.86
CA ALA A 379 -13.43 -28.48 -10.05
C ALA A 379 -13.72 -28.27 -11.54
N LEU A 380 -12.70 -27.77 -12.25
CA LEU A 380 -12.79 -27.49 -13.68
C LEU A 380 -13.00 -28.76 -14.52
N TRP A 381 -12.22 -29.81 -14.24
CA TRP A 381 -12.37 -31.11 -14.89
C TRP A 381 -13.78 -31.67 -14.67
N ALA A 382 -14.27 -31.64 -13.43
CA ALA A 382 -15.58 -32.17 -13.09
C ALA A 382 -16.71 -31.40 -13.80
N ALA A 383 -16.62 -30.05 -13.83
CA ALA A 383 -17.56 -29.20 -14.55
C ALA A 383 -17.58 -29.48 -16.07
N ARG A 384 -16.41 -29.67 -16.70
CA ARG A 384 -16.29 -29.98 -18.14
C ARG A 384 -16.82 -31.38 -18.48
N ARG A 385 -16.60 -32.36 -17.59
CA ARG A 385 -17.03 -33.75 -17.78
C ARG A 385 -18.53 -33.93 -17.57
N HIS A 386 -19.12 -33.19 -16.62
CA HIS A 386 -20.54 -33.25 -16.26
C HIS A 386 -21.48 -33.30 -17.49
N ALA A 387 -21.27 -32.42 -18.48
CA ALA A 387 -22.15 -32.33 -19.64
C ALA A 387 -22.20 -33.63 -20.48
N ARG A 388 -21.15 -34.46 -20.45
CA ARG A 388 -20.96 -35.65 -21.31
C ARG A 388 -21.19 -36.98 -20.59
N SER A 389 -21.48 -36.93 -19.29
CA SER A 389 -21.66 -38.09 -18.41
C SER A 389 -23.14 -38.51 -18.29
N ASP A 390 -23.37 -39.72 -17.80
CA ASP A 390 -24.73 -40.20 -17.46
C ASP A 390 -25.28 -39.53 -16.18
N ASP A 391 -26.56 -39.75 -15.88
CA ASP A 391 -27.25 -39.06 -14.78
C ASP A 391 -26.64 -39.35 -13.40
N ARG A 392 -26.07 -40.55 -13.22
CA ARG A 392 -25.40 -40.90 -11.98
C ARG A 392 -24.08 -40.11 -11.92
N ASP A 393 -23.21 -40.25 -12.92
CA ASP A 393 -21.90 -39.60 -12.96
C ASP A 393 -22.07 -38.08 -12.79
N ARG A 394 -23.10 -37.51 -13.44
CA ARG A 394 -23.43 -36.09 -13.40
C ARG A 394 -23.61 -35.57 -11.98
N ILE A 395 -24.38 -36.24 -11.13
CA ILE A 395 -24.54 -35.75 -9.77
C ILE A 395 -23.22 -35.79 -8.99
N VAL A 396 -22.40 -36.84 -9.14
CA VAL A 396 -21.08 -36.89 -8.49
C VAL A 396 -20.17 -35.78 -8.99
N LEU A 397 -20.11 -35.55 -10.31
CA LEU A 397 -19.29 -34.50 -10.90
C LEU A 397 -19.75 -33.09 -10.49
N LEU A 398 -21.07 -32.86 -10.38
CA LEU A 398 -21.61 -31.60 -9.87
C LEU A 398 -21.14 -31.34 -8.43
N LEU A 399 -21.25 -32.37 -7.59
CA LEU A 399 -20.89 -32.36 -6.19
C LEU A 399 -19.38 -32.17 -5.97
N VAL A 400 -18.56 -32.87 -6.76
CA VAL A 400 -17.10 -32.69 -6.80
C VAL A 400 -16.76 -31.27 -7.22
N ALA A 401 -17.36 -30.75 -8.30
CA ALA A 401 -17.12 -29.39 -8.75
C ALA A 401 -17.42 -28.37 -7.65
N ARG A 402 -18.59 -28.46 -7.00
CA ARG A 402 -18.96 -27.59 -5.89
C ARG A 402 -17.99 -27.69 -4.71
N GLN A 403 -17.69 -28.90 -4.24
CA GLN A 403 -16.86 -29.09 -3.05
C GLN A 403 -15.41 -28.69 -3.28
N SER A 404 -14.89 -28.91 -4.48
CA SER A 404 -13.56 -28.46 -4.86
C SER A 404 -13.45 -26.94 -4.86
N MET A 405 -14.49 -26.20 -5.26
CA MET A 405 -14.49 -24.74 -5.16
C MET A 405 -14.42 -24.24 -3.70
N ASP A 406 -15.09 -24.93 -2.77
CA ASP A 406 -14.99 -24.63 -1.32
C ASP A 406 -13.58 -24.89 -0.76
N ASN A 407 -12.82 -25.79 -1.39
CA ASN A 407 -11.46 -26.14 -0.98
C ASN A 407 -10.40 -25.27 -1.65
N ALA A 408 -10.75 -24.41 -2.63
CA ALA A 408 -9.77 -23.55 -3.29
C ALA A 408 -9.34 -22.39 -2.37
N TYR A 409 -8.03 -22.20 -2.19
CA TYR A 409 -7.46 -21.19 -1.30
C TYR A 409 -6.36 -20.37 -1.99
N PRO A 410 -6.26 -19.04 -1.75
CA PRO A 410 -7.17 -18.21 -0.94
C PRO A 410 -8.53 -17.97 -1.62
N SER A 411 -8.61 -18.18 -2.92
CA SER A 411 -9.83 -18.19 -3.73
C SER A 411 -9.52 -18.84 -5.08
N PRO A 412 -10.53 -19.43 -5.75
CA PRO A 412 -10.35 -19.99 -7.09
C PRO A 412 -10.02 -18.90 -8.13
N PRO A 413 -9.18 -19.22 -9.15
CA PRO A 413 -8.91 -18.35 -10.30
C PRO A 413 -10.18 -17.98 -11.07
N VAL A 414 -10.23 -16.77 -11.63
CA VAL A 414 -11.38 -16.29 -12.44
C VAL A 414 -11.64 -17.21 -13.63
N SER A 415 -10.59 -17.74 -14.27
CA SER A 415 -10.75 -18.69 -15.39
C SER A 415 -11.45 -19.99 -14.98
N VAL A 416 -11.19 -20.48 -13.77
CA VAL A 416 -11.85 -21.67 -13.20
C VAL A 416 -13.27 -21.34 -12.79
N VAL A 417 -13.48 -20.21 -12.11
CA VAL A 417 -14.81 -19.74 -11.68
C VAL A 417 -15.74 -19.65 -12.88
N ARG A 418 -15.33 -19.02 -13.98
CA ARG A 418 -16.15 -18.83 -15.18
C ARG A 418 -16.70 -20.14 -15.75
N ASP A 419 -15.83 -21.14 -15.94
CA ASP A 419 -16.20 -22.43 -16.51
C ASP A 419 -17.09 -23.24 -15.56
N VAL A 420 -16.77 -23.26 -14.26
CA VAL A 420 -17.58 -23.95 -13.24
C VAL A 420 -18.96 -23.28 -13.13
N LEU A 421 -19.00 -21.95 -13.09
CA LEU A 421 -20.21 -21.16 -12.98
C LEU A 421 -21.14 -21.37 -14.18
N ALA A 422 -20.60 -21.54 -15.39
CA ALA A 422 -21.39 -21.88 -16.57
C ALA A 422 -22.14 -23.22 -16.39
N THR A 423 -21.46 -24.25 -15.88
CA THR A 423 -22.07 -25.55 -15.56
C THR A 423 -23.10 -25.43 -14.45
N MET A 424 -22.79 -24.72 -13.36
CA MET A 424 -23.72 -24.52 -12.24
C MET A 424 -24.98 -23.76 -12.67
N ARG A 425 -24.84 -22.68 -13.45
CA ARG A 425 -25.98 -21.92 -14.01
C ARG A 425 -26.86 -22.81 -14.89
N ALA A 426 -26.26 -23.67 -15.73
CA ALA A 426 -27.01 -24.58 -16.59
C ALA A 426 -27.82 -25.61 -15.78
N VAL A 427 -27.26 -26.16 -14.71
CA VAL A 427 -27.96 -27.10 -13.82
C VAL A 427 -29.07 -26.40 -13.02
N ALA A 428 -28.80 -25.21 -12.48
CA ALA A 428 -29.80 -24.43 -11.73
C ALA A 428 -31.01 -24.01 -12.60
N ALA A 429 -30.78 -23.76 -13.90
CA ALA A 429 -31.82 -23.37 -14.85
C ALA A 429 -32.57 -24.56 -15.48
N ALA A 430 -32.18 -25.80 -15.19
CA ALA A 430 -32.81 -26.98 -15.79
C ALA A 430 -34.30 -27.10 -15.38
N PRO A 431 -35.19 -27.59 -16.27
CA PRO A 431 -36.60 -27.78 -15.95
C PRO A 431 -36.79 -28.68 -14.73
N LEU A 432 -37.53 -28.18 -13.73
CA LEU A 432 -37.78 -28.90 -12.49
C LEU A 432 -39.15 -29.58 -12.48
N PRO A 433 -39.28 -30.78 -11.91
CA PRO A 433 -40.58 -31.36 -11.64
C PRO A 433 -41.38 -30.49 -10.66
N THR A 434 -42.69 -30.42 -10.89
CA THR A 434 -43.64 -29.61 -10.11
C THR A 434 -43.71 -30.06 -8.65
N GLU A 435 -43.56 -31.36 -8.41
CA GLU A 435 -43.55 -31.97 -7.08
C GLU A 435 -42.23 -32.71 -6.86
N CYS A 436 -41.72 -32.66 -5.62
CA CYS A 436 -40.57 -33.44 -5.19
C CYS A 436 -41.03 -34.49 -4.18
N PRO A 437 -40.90 -35.79 -4.46
CA PRO A 437 -41.22 -36.82 -3.48
C PRO A 437 -40.18 -36.93 -2.35
N HIS A 438 -39.05 -36.23 -2.44
CA HIS A 438 -37.87 -36.41 -1.57
C HIS A 438 -37.49 -35.17 -0.74
N VAL A 439 -38.39 -34.21 -0.50
CA VAL A 439 -38.05 -32.91 0.12
C VAL A 439 -37.28 -33.06 1.45
N ASP A 440 -37.69 -34.00 2.31
CA ASP A 440 -37.05 -34.26 3.61
C ASP A 440 -35.96 -35.34 3.55
N GLU A 441 -35.70 -35.87 2.34
CA GLU A 441 -34.74 -36.96 2.09
C GLU A 441 -33.51 -36.52 1.29
N HIS A 442 -33.44 -35.26 0.84
CA HIS A 442 -32.26 -34.77 0.12
C HIS A 442 -30.98 -34.88 0.98
N PRO A 443 -29.85 -35.26 0.36
CA PRO A 443 -28.57 -35.36 1.05
C PRO A 443 -28.10 -34.04 1.68
N THR A 444 -27.34 -34.13 2.77
CA THR A 444 -26.64 -32.98 3.36
C THR A 444 -25.24 -32.85 2.75
N LEU A 445 -24.75 -31.62 2.58
CA LEU A 445 -23.41 -31.34 2.06
C LEU A 445 -22.35 -31.16 3.16
N ARG A 446 -22.62 -31.63 4.39
CA ARG A 446 -21.74 -31.37 5.54
C ARG A 446 -20.63 -32.40 5.66
N TYR A 447 -19.39 -31.95 5.46
CA TYR A 447 -18.13 -32.59 5.86
C TYR A 447 -18.09 -34.12 5.63
N ALA A 448 -17.76 -34.89 6.68
CA ALA A 448 -17.57 -36.34 6.61
C ALA A 448 -18.84 -37.13 6.26
N GLU A 449 -20.02 -36.63 6.63
CA GLU A 449 -21.29 -37.29 6.29
C GLU A 449 -21.54 -37.27 4.78
N PHE A 450 -21.29 -36.13 4.14
CA PHE A 450 -21.37 -35.99 2.70
C PHE A 450 -20.37 -36.90 1.99
N ARG A 451 -19.12 -36.91 2.47
CA ARG A 451 -18.03 -37.72 1.93
C ARG A 451 -18.38 -39.20 1.87
N ASP A 452 -18.76 -39.76 3.02
CA ASP A 452 -19.00 -41.19 3.14
C ASP A 452 -20.31 -41.59 2.43
N ALA A 453 -21.32 -40.72 2.46
CA ALA A 453 -22.60 -40.98 1.81
C ALA A 453 -22.54 -40.86 0.27
N MET A 454 -21.74 -39.94 -0.28
CA MET A 454 -21.49 -39.85 -1.72
C MET A 454 -20.76 -41.09 -2.24
N ALA A 455 -19.74 -41.56 -1.51
CA ALA A 455 -19.01 -42.77 -1.87
C ALA A 455 -19.93 -44.00 -1.91
N HIS A 456 -20.74 -44.17 -0.85
CA HIS A 456 -21.72 -45.24 -0.76
C HIS A 456 -22.80 -45.16 -1.84
N PHE A 457 -23.31 -43.97 -2.15
CA PHE A 457 -24.28 -43.75 -3.22
C PHE A 457 -23.74 -44.23 -4.57
N TRP A 458 -22.45 -44.01 -4.85
CA TRP A 458 -21.84 -44.39 -6.11
C TRP A 458 -21.50 -45.88 -6.23
N ASP A 459 -20.84 -46.44 -5.22
CA ASP A 459 -20.43 -47.85 -5.23
C ASP A 459 -20.69 -48.47 -3.85
N PRO A 460 -21.93 -48.90 -3.58
CA PRO A 460 -22.30 -49.41 -2.26
C PRO A 460 -21.63 -50.74 -1.91
N GLU A 461 -21.12 -51.48 -2.90
CA GLU A 461 -20.37 -52.73 -2.69
C GLU A 461 -18.95 -52.45 -2.22
N GLU A 462 -18.30 -51.43 -2.80
CA GLU A 462 -16.95 -51.01 -2.45
C GLU A 462 -16.92 -50.12 -1.18
N PHE A 463 -17.94 -49.27 -1.01
CA PHE A 463 -18.08 -48.34 0.10
C PHE A 463 -19.35 -48.66 0.92
N PRO A 464 -19.30 -49.61 1.87
CA PRO A 464 -20.46 -49.95 2.69
C PRO A 464 -20.85 -48.81 3.63
N SER A 465 -22.16 -48.65 3.88
CA SER A 465 -22.69 -47.58 4.73
C SER A 465 -22.28 -47.72 6.19
N ALA A 466 -22.02 -46.57 6.84
CA ALA A 466 -21.88 -46.47 8.30
C ALA A 466 -23.15 -46.01 9.04
N ALA A 467 -24.22 -45.55 8.34
CA ALA A 467 -25.43 -44.93 8.93
C ALA A 467 -26.71 -45.15 8.07
N GLU A 468 -27.84 -44.53 8.43
CA GLU A 468 -29.05 -44.46 7.58
C GLU A 468 -28.72 -43.72 6.26
N THR A 469 -28.73 -44.44 5.15
CA THR A 469 -28.40 -43.89 3.84
C THR A 469 -29.62 -43.35 3.13
N ARG A 470 -29.46 -42.20 2.49
CA ARG A 470 -30.49 -41.62 1.61
C ARG A 470 -30.63 -42.49 0.37
N SER A 471 -31.85 -42.53 -0.16
CA SER A 471 -32.19 -43.31 -1.35
C SER A 471 -31.40 -42.82 -2.57
N PRO A 472 -30.97 -43.69 -3.50
CA PRO A 472 -30.33 -43.26 -4.75
C PRO A 472 -31.14 -42.20 -5.52
N GLU A 473 -32.47 -42.29 -5.48
CA GLU A 473 -33.40 -41.37 -6.13
C GLU A 473 -33.36 -39.95 -5.52
N SER A 474 -33.01 -39.82 -4.24
CA SER A 474 -32.82 -38.51 -3.59
C SER A 474 -31.55 -37.79 -4.06
N TRP A 475 -30.46 -38.53 -4.34
CA TRP A 475 -29.21 -37.99 -4.85
C TRP A 475 -29.37 -37.51 -6.30
N THR A 476 -30.01 -38.31 -7.16
CA THR A 476 -30.24 -37.95 -8.56
C THR A 476 -31.43 -37.00 -8.76
N CYS A 477 -32.01 -36.46 -7.68
CA CYS A 477 -33.18 -35.60 -7.78
C CYS A 477 -32.83 -34.26 -8.47
N PRO A 478 -33.52 -33.86 -9.55
CA PRO A 478 -33.24 -32.60 -10.25
C PRO A 478 -33.37 -31.37 -9.35
N ARG A 479 -34.27 -31.41 -8.35
CA ARG A 479 -34.46 -30.31 -7.40
C ARG A 479 -33.33 -30.21 -6.38
N PHE A 480 -32.73 -31.35 -6.00
CA PHE A 480 -31.51 -31.35 -5.19
C PHE A 480 -30.35 -30.75 -5.98
N ALA A 481 -30.08 -31.27 -7.19
CA ALA A 481 -29.02 -30.76 -8.06
C ALA A 481 -29.14 -29.25 -8.34
N ALA A 482 -30.36 -28.77 -8.63
CA ALA A 482 -30.59 -27.34 -8.85
C ALA A 482 -30.39 -26.49 -7.59
N ALA A 483 -30.72 -27.01 -6.40
CA ALA A 483 -30.47 -26.30 -5.14
C ALA A 483 -28.97 -26.16 -4.86
N VAL A 484 -28.20 -27.25 -5.01
CA VAL A 484 -26.74 -27.24 -4.86
C VAL A 484 -26.10 -26.26 -5.85
N ALA A 485 -26.53 -26.33 -7.12
CA ALA A 485 -26.00 -25.46 -8.15
C ALA A 485 -26.34 -23.97 -7.89
N ALA A 486 -27.55 -23.67 -7.42
CA ALA A 486 -27.96 -22.30 -7.10
C ALA A 486 -27.18 -21.71 -5.92
N GLU A 487 -26.90 -22.52 -4.89
CA GLU A 487 -26.05 -22.12 -3.76
C GLU A 487 -24.63 -21.79 -4.24
N CYS A 488 -24.02 -22.69 -5.03
CA CYS A 488 -22.69 -22.47 -5.60
C CYS A 488 -22.64 -21.23 -6.52
N VAL A 489 -23.69 -20.98 -7.33
CA VAL A 489 -23.79 -19.75 -8.13
C VAL A 489 -23.79 -18.50 -7.24
N ALA A 490 -24.52 -18.50 -6.13
CA ALA A 490 -24.60 -17.34 -5.24
C ALA A 490 -23.25 -17.00 -4.58
N GLU A 491 -22.41 -18.00 -4.37
CA GLU A 491 -21.05 -17.85 -3.85
C GLU A 491 -20.08 -17.37 -4.95
N LEU A 492 -20.08 -18.04 -6.10
CA LEU A 492 -19.14 -17.80 -7.18
C LEU A 492 -19.38 -16.51 -7.97
N VAL A 493 -20.63 -16.01 -8.07
CA VAL A 493 -20.93 -14.75 -8.77
C VAL A 493 -20.20 -13.55 -8.16
N ARG A 494 -19.86 -13.59 -6.87
CA ARG A 494 -19.06 -12.53 -6.23
C ARG A 494 -17.57 -12.58 -6.60
N LEU A 495 -17.15 -13.64 -7.29
CA LEU A 495 -15.77 -13.91 -7.69
C LEU A 495 -15.56 -13.78 -9.20
N ASP A 496 -16.64 -13.73 -9.98
CA ASP A 496 -16.63 -13.49 -11.43
C ASP A 496 -16.29 -12.01 -11.68
N GLU A 497 -15.43 -11.72 -12.66
CA GLU A 497 -15.25 -10.33 -13.12
C GLU A 497 -16.57 -9.89 -13.79
N GLU A 498 -17.16 -8.77 -13.35
CA GLU A 498 -18.20 -8.12 -14.14
C GLU A 498 -17.51 -7.53 -15.39
N ASP A 499 -17.70 -8.17 -16.54
CA ASP A 499 -17.19 -7.74 -17.86
C ASP A 499 -17.48 -6.25 -18.19
#